data_AF-A0A968AYY2-F1
#
_entry.id   AF-A0A968AYY2-F1
#
_cell.length_a   1.000
_cell.length_b   1.000
_cell.length_c   1.000
_cell.angle_alpha   90.00
_cell.angle_beta   90.00
_cell.angle_gamma   90.00
#
_symmetry.space_group_name_H-M   'P 1'
#
loop_
_entity.id
_entity.type
_entity.pdbx_description
1 polymer ?
#
loop_
_entity_poly.entity_id
_entity_poly.type
_entity_poly.pdbx_seq_one_letter_code
_entity_poly.pdbx_strand_id
1 'polypeptide(L)'
;MVRCPGQDQRFWKPEDIFEVKCPACGGSVEFFKDEPKLKCRKCGRSVANPKIDLGCAEWCQYAEQCLGVTPGGELNVIADKLKDEMKEVFAVDENRIKHTLSVLNYAEQIREVEGGDPMVIKAAAILHDIGIAEAERKYGTSEGKYQQKEGPVIARGILEKYGLEEATIEHICRIIANHHSAKDIDTTEFRIVWDADWLVNIPTDFPEASEEKLQEIIDKTFKTCKGRQIAVNTFLKGQ
;
A
#
# COMPACT_ATOMS: atom_id res chain seq x y z
N MET A 1 15.70 -26.39 16.21
CA MET A 1 15.61 -26.39 14.74
C MET A 1 14.14 -26.13 14.41
N VAL A 2 13.82 -24.94 13.91
CA VAL A 2 12.44 -24.58 13.57
C VAL A 2 12.00 -25.47 12.41
N ARG A 3 11.02 -26.35 12.63
CA ARG A 3 10.46 -27.17 11.57
C ARG A 3 9.35 -26.38 10.89
N CYS A 4 9.50 -26.08 9.60
CA CYS A 4 8.45 -25.46 8.82
C CYS A 4 7.23 -26.40 8.81
N PRO A 5 6.06 -25.99 9.30
CA PRO A 5 4.86 -26.83 9.30
C PRO A 5 4.49 -27.34 7.90
N GLY A 6 4.76 -26.52 6.87
CA GLY A 6 4.53 -26.90 5.47
C GLY A 6 5.49 -27.97 4.93
N GLN A 7 6.70 -28.08 5.48
CA GLN A 7 7.69 -29.10 5.09
C GLN A 7 7.67 -30.34 5.99
N ASP A 8 6.76 -30.40 6.96
CA ASP A 8 6.60 -31.56 7.82
C ASP A 8 5.81 -32.65 7.09
N GLN A 9 6.56 -33.58 6.48
CA GLN A 9 6.03 -34.68 5.68
C GLN A 9 5.04 -35.59 6.43
N ARG A 10 4.99 -35.51 7.78
CA ARG A 10 4.02 -36.26 8.59
C ARG A 10 2.57 -35.84 8.35
N PHE A 11 2.35 -34.62 7.85
CA PHE A 11 1.02 -34.09 7.55
C PHE A 11 0.69 -34.10 6.06
N TRP A 12 1.56 -34.68 5.23
CA TRP A 12 1.38 -34.74 3.79
C TRP A 12 0.43 -35.86 3.40
N LYS A 13 -0.41 -35.59 2.41
CA LYS A 13 -1.33 -36.54 1.80
C LYS A 13 -0.79 -36.98 0.44
N PRO A 14 -1.25 -38.11 -0.12
CA PRO A 14 -0.82 -38.55 -1.45
C PRO A 14 -1.02 -37.50 -2.55
N GLU A 15 -1.99 -36.59 -2.40
CA GLU A 15 -2.28 -35.53 -3.38
C GLU A 15 -1.31 -34.34 -3.31
N ASP A 16 -0.46 -34.28 -2.27
CA ASP A 16 0.59 -33.28 -2.10
C ASP A 16 1.84 -33.57 -2.97
N ILE A 17 1.86 -34.70 -3.69
CA ILE A 17 2.83 -35.04 -4.72
C ILE A 17 2.08 -35.19 -6.04
N PHE A 18 2.46 -34.44 -7.07
CA PHE A 18 1.74 -34.46 -8.34
C PHE A 18 2.65 -34.14 -9.52
N GLU A 19 2.25 -34.62 -10.70
CA GLU A 19 2.97 -34.34 -11.94
C GLU A 19 2.39 -33.14 -12.69
N VAL A 20 3.29 -32.31 -13.19
CA VAL A 20 3.00 -31.17 -14.06
C VAL A 20 3.71 -31.36 -15.39
N LYS A 21 3.04 -31.08 -16.51
CA LYS A 21 3.66 -31.12 -17.84
C LYS A 21 4.49 -29.86 -18.06
N CYS A 22 5.75 -30.04 -18.45
CA CYS A 22 6.62 -28.94 -18.82
C CYS A 22 6.03 -28.17 -20.02
N PRO A 23 5.78 -26.86 -19.92
CA PRO A 23 5.17 -26.08 -21.00
C PRO A 23 6.05 -25.98 -22.25
N ALA A 24 7.36 -26.20 -22.12
CA ALA A 24 8.29 -26.10 -23.25
C ALA A 24 8.45 -27.41 -24.04
N CYS A 25 8.30 -28.58 -23.42
CA CYS A 25 8.64 -29.86 -24.07
C CYS A 25 7.69 -31.02 -23.76
N GLY A 26 6.65 -30.78 -22.95
CA GLY A 26 5.66 -31.79 -22.54
C GLY A 26 6.18 -32.89 -21.62
N GLY A 27 7.44 -32.84 -21.16
CA GLY A 27 7.97 -33.81 -20.19
C GLY A 27 7.27 -33.71 -18.83
N SER A 28 7.06 -34.83 -18.14
CA SER A 28 6.55 -34.81 -16.75
C SER A 28 7.61 -34.24 -15.81
N VAL A 29 7.14 -33.39 -14.90
CA VAL A 29 7.90 -32.86 -13.76
C VAL A 29 7.06 -33.16 -12.52
N GLU A 30 7.56 -34.04 -11.66
CA GLU A 30 6.97 -34.33 -10.35
C GLU A 30 7.29 -33.18 -9.40
N PHE A 31 6.27 -32.66 -8.72
CA PHE A 31 6.38 -31.63 -7.71
C PHE A 31 5.92 -32.17 -6.36
N PHE A 32 6.60 -31.74 -5.31
CA PHE A 32 6.07 -31.72 -3.96
C PHE A 32 5.37 -30.37 -3.69
N LYS A 33 4.37 -30.36 -2.80
CA LYS A 33 3.56 -29.19 -2.47
C LYS A 33 4.38 -27.96 -2.05
N ASP A 34 5.59 -28.15 -1.54
CA ASP A 34 6.47 -27.13 -0.99
C ASP A 34 7.60 -26.71 -1.94
N GLU A 35 7.68 -27.32 -3.12
CA GLU A 35 8.67 -26.97 -4.14
C GLU A 35 8.09 -25.90 -5.08
N PRO A 36 8.56 -24.64 -5.04
CA PRO A 36 7.97 -23.56 -5.85
C PRO A 36 8.30 -23.69 -7.35
N LYS A 37 9.47 -24.24 -7.67
CA LYS A 37 9.95 -24.39 -9.04
C LYS A 37 10.96 -25.53 -9.16
N LEU A 38 10.90 -26.25 -10.27
CA LEU A 38 11.83 -27.34 -10.60
C LEU A 38 12.34 -27.20 -12.03
N LYS A 39 13.55 -27.70 -12.29
CA LYS A 39 14.07 -27.79 -13.66
C LYS A 39 13.57 -29.08 -14.32
N CYS A 40 12.95 -28.94 -15.49
CA CYS A 40 12.54 -30.10 -16.29
C CYS A 40 13.78 -30.91 -16.69
N ARG A 41 13.80 -32.21 -16.36
CA ARG A 41 14.93 -33.10 -16.70
C ARG A 41 15.13 -33.31 -18.21
N LYS A 42 14.10 -33.06 -19.02
CA LYS A 42 14.12 -33.26 -20.48
C LYS A 42 14.71 -32.07 -21.25
N CYS A 43 14.41 -30.84 -20.85
CA CYS A 43 14.84 -29.64 -21.60
C CYS A 43 15.54 -28.58 -20.74
N GLY A 44 15.69 -28.78 -19.43
CA GLY A 44 16.33 -27.84 -18.51
C GLY A 44 15.50 -26.60 -18.16
N ARG A 45 14.33 -26.39 -18.79
CA ARG A 45 13.44 -25.25 -18.51
C ARG A 45 12.93 -25.32 -17.07
N SER A 46 12.94 -24.18 -16.39
CA SER A 46 12.28 -24.04 -15.08
C SER A 46 10.77 -24.12 -15.26
N VAL A 47 10.13 -25.04 -14.55
CA VAL A 47 8.69 -25.22 -14.45
C VAL A 47 8.27 -24.72 -13.07
N ALA A 48 7.22 -23.91 -13.01
CA ALA A 48 6.66 -23.43 -11.75
C ALA A 48 5.62 -24.43 -11.23
N ASN A 49 5.51 -24.52 -9.91
CA ASN A 49 4.49 -25.33 -9.27
C ASN A 49 3.12 -24.61 -9.33
N PRO A 50 2.11 -25.16 -10.03
CA PRO A 50 0.80 -24.54 -10.15
C PRO A 50 -0.08 -24.64 -8.90
N LYS A 51 0.32 -25.46 -7.91
CA LYS A 51 -0.43 -25.68 -6.67
C LYS A 51 0.32 -25.18 -5.42
N ILE A 52 1.35 -24.35 -5.60
CA ILE A 52 2.10 -23.80 -4.46
C ILE A 52 1.18 -22.89 -3.64
N ASP A 53 1.00 -23.23 -2.37
CA ASP A 53 0.21 -22.43 -1.44
C ASP A 53 1.11 -21.36 -0.78
N LEU A 54 0.87 -20.09 -1.15
CA LEU A 54 1.63 -18.95 -0.66
C LEU A 54 1.11 -18.42 0.69
N GLY A 55 0.10 -19.05 1.31
CA GLY A 55 -0.43 -18.59 2.60
C GLY A 55 0.60 -18.61 3.74
N CYS A 56 1.66 -19.40 3.63
CA CYS A 56 2.80 -19.33 4.57
C CYS A 56 3.79 -18.19 4.25
N ALA A 57 3.83 -17.72 3.00
CA ALA A 57 4.74 -16.66 2.55
C ALA A 57 4.35 -15.28 3.07
N GLU A 58 3.08 -15.06 3.43
CA GLU A 58 2.58 -13.75 3.89
C GLU A 58 3.17 -13.31 5.23
N TRP A 59 3.57 -14.25 6.09
CA TRP A 59 4.05 -13.98 7.45
C TRP A 59 5.41 -14.61 7.75
N CYS A 60 5.96 -15.44 6.85
CA CYS A 60 7.22 -16.14 7.09
C CYS A 60 8.45 -15.29 6.72
N GLN A 61 9.31 -15.00 7.71
CA GLN A 61 10.57 -14.27 7.52
C GLN A 61 11.57 -14.94 6.55
N TYR A 62 11.37 -16.21 6.22
CA TYR A 62 12.22 -16.99 5.29
C TYR A 62 11.59 -17.17 3.90
N ALA A 63 10.43 -16.55 3.62
CA ALA A 63 9.69 -16.76 2.37
C ALA A 63 10.50 -16.41 1.11
N GLU A 64 11.36 -15.40 1.17
CA GLU A 64 12.24 -15.05 0.04
C GLU A 64 13.21 -16.20 -0.29
N GLN A 65 13.78 -16.82 0.73
CA GLN A 65 14.75 -17.92 0.58
C GLN A 65 14.08 -19.22 0.14
N CYS A 66 12.85 -19.47 0.61
CA CYS A 66 12.11 -20.70 0.34
C CYS A 66 11.33 -20.65 -0.98
N LEU A 67 10.63 -19.55 -1.25
CA LEU A 67 9.65 -19.43 -2.33
C LEU A 67 10.05 -18.38 -3.37
N GLY A 68 11.09 -17.59 -3.13
CA GLY A 68 11.47 -16.48 -4.01
C GLY A 68 10.47 -15.34 -4.02
N VAL A 69 9.56 -15.30 -3.03
CA VAL A 69 8.59 -14.23 -2.80
C VAL A 69 8.89 -13.60 -1.44
N THR A 70 9.05 -12.28 -1.44
CA THR A 70 9.13 -11.52 -0.19
C THR A 70 7.71 -11.37 0.38
N PRO A 71 7.50 -11.59 1.70
CA PRO A 71 6.24 -11.22 2.35
C PRO A 71 6.00 -9.73 2.12
N GLY A 72 4.87 -9.35 1.53
CA GLY A 72 4.63 -7.96 1.12
C GLY A 72 5.39 -7.48 -0.12
N GLY A 73 6.07 -8.38 -0.85
CA GLY A 73 6.83 -8.06 -2.05
C GLY A 73 5.98 -7.52 -3.19
N GLU A 74 4.84 -8.17 -3.46
CA GLU A 74 3.90 -7.73 -4.50
C GLU A 74 3.26 -6.37 -4.16
N LEU A 75 2.92 -6.16 -2.88
CA LEU A 75 2.45 -4.89 -2.33
C LEU A 75 3.44 -3.75 -2.55
N ASN A 76 4.72 -3.97 -2.24
CA ASN A 76 5.76 -2.96 -2.42
C ASN A 76 6.03 -2.68 -3.89
N VAL A 77 6.00 -3.70 -4.76
CA VAL A 77 6.14 -3.51 -6.22
C VAL A 77 4.99 -2.67 -6.77
N ILE A 78 3.75 -2.91 -6.35
CA ILE A 78 2.60 -2.10 -6.77
C ILE A 78 2.76 -0.67 -6.23
N ALA A 79 3.09 -0.50 -4.95
CA ALA A 79 3.30 0.82 -4.37
C ALA A 79 4.39 1.63 -5.10
N ASP A 80 5.50 0.99 -5.49
CA ASP A 80 6.56 1.65 -6.25
C ASP A 80 6.10 2.07 -7.65
N LYS A 81 5.32 1.23 -8.33
CA LYS A 81 4.69 1.60 -9.62
C LYS A 81 3.71 2.77 -9.47
N LEU A 82 2.92 2.80 -8.39
CA LEU A 82 2.02 3.91 -8.10
C LEU A 82 2.79 5.22 -7.82
N LYS A 83 3.95 5.15 -7.16
CA LYS A 83 4.81 6.32 -6.98
C LYS A 83 5.30 6.86 -8.32
N ASP A 84 5.63 5.98 -9.27
CA ASP A 84 6.08 6.40 -10.59
C ASP A 84 4.94 7.04 -11.40
N GLU A 85 3.73 6.45 -11.38
CA GLU A 85 2.53 7.07 -11.97
C GLU A 85 2.22 8.45 -11.33
N MET A 86 2.34 8.57 -10.01
CA MET A 86 2.15 9.85 -9.30
C MET A 86 3.18 10.90 -9.73
N LYS A 87 4.47 10.52 -9.85
CA LYS A 87 5.52 11.43 -10.34
C LYS A 87 5.29 11.84 -11.78
N GLU A 88 4.78 10.95 -12.64
CA GLU A 88 4.43 11.29 -14.01
C GLU A 88 3.32 12.34 -14.06
N VAL A 89 2.30 12.23 -13.20
CA VAL A 89 1.20 13.20 -13.12
C VAL A 89 1.68 14.56 -12.60
N PHE A 90 2.49 14.59 -11.53
CA PHE A 90 3.00 15.85 -10.98
C PHE A 90 4.19 16.43 -11.76
N ALA A 91 4.81 15.64 -12.61
CA ALA A 91 5.92 16.01 -13.49
C ALA A 91 7.04 16.77 -12.77
N VAL A 92 7.06 18.10 -12.87
CA VAL A 92 8.11 18.98 -12.30
C VAL A 92 7.76 19.54 -10.92
N ASP A 93 6.57 19.24 -10.38
CA ASP A 93 6.16 19.70 -9.06
C ASP A 93 6.80 18.86 -7.95
N GLU A 94 8.06 19.17 -7.64
CA GLU A 94 8.81 18.50 -6.59
C GLU A 94 8.17 18.63 -5.20
N ASN A 95 7.44 19.71 -4.94
CA ASN A 95 6.84 19.94 -3.63
C ASN A 95 5.68 18.96 -3.39
N ARG A 96 4.80 18.76 -4.39
CA ARG A 96 3.73 17.75 -4.31
C ARG A 96 4.26 16.33 -4.20
N ILE A 97 5.34 16.03 -4.92
CA ILE A 97 6.00 14.72 -4.81
C ILE A 97 6.56 14.52 -3.39
N LYS A 98 7.29 15.50 -2.85
CA LYS A 98 7.84 15.44 -1.48
C LYS A 98 6.75 15.36 -0.42
N HIS A 99 5.67 16.12 -0.58
CA HIS A 99 4.48 16.07 0.27
C HIS A 99 3.92 14.64 0.31
N THR A 100 3.57 14.09 -0.85
CA THR A 100 3.00 12.74 -0.99
C THR A 100 3.89 11.66 -0.37
N LEU A 101 5.21 11.72 -0.60
CA LEU A 101 6.15 10.76 -0.02
C LEU A 101 6.25 10.89 1.50
N SER A 102 6.12 12.10 2.05
CA SER A 102 6.11 12.34 3.49
C SER A 102 4.81 11.81 4.12
N VAL A 103 3.67 12.02 3.44
CA VAL A 103 2.37 11.46 3.85
C VAL A 103 2.43 9.94 3.86
N LEU A 104 2.97 9.30 2.81
CA LEU A 104 3.16 7.85 2.78
C LEU A 104 3.98 7.36 3.97
N ASN A 105 5.11 8.02 4.26
CA ASN A 105 5.98 7.62 5.37
C ASN A 105 5.28 7.72 6.74
N TYR A 106 4.47 8.76 6.99
CA TYR A 106 3.67 8.85 8.21
C TYR A 106 2.55 7.82 8.24
N ALA A 107 1.87 7.59 7.11
CA ALA A 107 0.80 6.61 7.01
C ALA A 107 1.30 5.20 7.35
N GLU A 108 2.51 4.82 6.89
CA GLU A 108 3.11 3.54 7.23
C GLU A 108 3.46 3.42 8.72
N GLN A 109 4.03 4.47 9.33
CA GLN A 109 4.32 4.50 10.78
C GLN A 109 3.05 4.40 11.65
N ILE A 110 1.97 5.05 11.22
CA ILE A 110 0.69 4.99 11.93
C ILE A 110 0.09 3.58 11.78
N ARG A 111 0.08 3.01 10.56
CA ARG A 111 -0.41 1.66 10.26
C ARG A 111 0.27 0.59 11.11
N GLU A 112 1.57 0.69 11.37
CA GLU A 112 2.29 -0.28 12.21
C GLU A 112 1.67 -0.47 13.60
N VAL A 113 0.96 0.54 14.10
CA VAL A 113 0.27 0.50 15.40
C VAL A 113 -1.24 0.32 15.23
N GLU A 114 -1.85 1.04 14.30
CA GLU A 114 -3.32 1.08 14.12
C GLU A 114 -3.86 -0.07 13.26
N GLY A 115 -3.00 -0.78 12.52
CA GLY A 115 -3.39 -1.82 11.57
C GLY A 115 -4.01 -1.23 10.28
N GLY A 116 -5.02 -1.92 9.75
CA GLY A 116 -5.66 -1.58 8.48
C GLY A 116 -5.01 -2.24 7.26
N ASP A 117 -5.69 -2.20 6.12
CA ASP A 117 -5.19 -2.83 4.89
C ASP A 117 -3.96 -2.07 4.34
N PRO A 118 -2.80 -2.72 4.21
CA PRO A 118 -1.57 -2.07 3.76
C PRO A 118 -1.62 -1.61 2.30
N MET A 119 -2.35 -2.30 1.41
CA MET A 119 -2.51 -1.86 0.02
C MET A 119 -3.33 -0.59 -0.04
N VAL A 120 -4.48 -0.57 0.64
CA VAL A 120 -5.40 0.57 0.64
C VAL A 120 -4.70 1.81 1.19
N ILE A 121 -3.98 1.68 2.31
CA ILE A 121 -3.28 2.80 2.94
C ILE A 121 -2.16 3.34 2.04
N LYS A 122 -1.30 2.47 1.50
CA LYS A 122 -0.19 2.91 0.63
C LYS A 122 -0.72 3.57 -0.63
N ALA A 123 -1.68 2.93 -1.31
CA ALA A 123 -2.24 3.45 -2.55
C ALA A 123 -3.00 4.78 -2.33
N ALA A 124 -3.81 4.86 -1.28
CA ALA A 124 -4.53 6.10 -0.95
C ALA A 124 -3.55 7.23 -0.56
N ALA A 125 -2.52 6.95 0.24
CA ALA A 125 -1.51 7.96 0.58
C ALA A 125 -0.74 8.45 -0.65
N ILE A 126 -0.39 7.56 -1.59
CA ILE A 126 0.32 7.93 -2.82
C ILE A 126 -0.57 8.74 -3.77
N LEU A 127 -1.87 8.49 -3.79
CA LEU A 127 -2.78 9.06 -4.80
C LEU A 127 -3.76 10.11 -4.24
N HIS A 128 -3.73 10.46 -2.95
CA HIS A 128 -4.72 11.36 -2.35
C HIS A 128 -4.85 12.70 -3.08
N ASP A 129 -3.71 13.30 -3.45
CA ASP A 129 -3.62 14.59 -4.13
C ASP A 129 -3.57 14.49 -5.67
N ILE A 130 -3.76 13.29 -6.24
CA ILE A 130 -3.61 13.09 -7.70
C ILE A 130 -4.60 13.94 -8.52
N GLY A 131 -5.70 14.37 -7.89
CA GLY A 131 -6.69 15.25 -8.48
C GLY A 131 -6.22 16.69 -8.72
N ILE A 132 -5.12 17.15 -8.11
CA ILE A 132 -4.70 18.56 -8.21
C ILE A 132 -4.40 18.94 -9.67
N ALA A 133 -3.65 18.12 -10.40
CA ALA A 133 -3.25 18.44 -11.78
C ALA A 133 -4.47 18.65 -12.70
N GLU A 134 -5.50 17.82 -12.52
CA GLU A 134 -6.74 17.90 -13.27
C GLU A 134 -7.60 19.09 -12.83
N ALA A 135 -7.62 19.37 -11.53
CA ALA A 135 -8.33 20.50 -10.95
C ALA A 135 -7.77 21.84 -11.47
N GLU A 136 -6.44 21.97 -11.52
CA GLU A 136 -5.76 23.14 -12.08
C GLU A 136 -6.03 23.27 -13.58
N ARG A 137 -5.97 22.18 -14.34
CA ARG A 137 -6.23 22.21 -15.78
C ARG A 137 -7.67 22.60 -16.13
N LYS A 138 -8.66 22.07 -15.42
CA LYS A 138 -10.09 22.29 -15.71
C LYS A 138 -10.66 23.56 -15.08
N TYR A 139 -10.20 23.90 -13.88
CA TYR A 139 -10.83 24.95 -13.06
C TYR A 139 -9.86 26.08 -12.68
N GLY A 140 -8.56 25.96 -12.98
CA GLY A 140 -7.56 26.98 -12.66
C GLY A 140 -7.26 27.11 -11.16
N THR A 141 -7.56 26.09 -10.36
CA THR A 141 -7.41 26.11 -8.89
C THR A 141 -7.08 24.72 -8.34
N SER A 142 -6.39 24.69 -7.20
CA SER A 142 -6.11 23.49 -6.42
C SER A 142 -7.07 23.31 -5.24
N GLU A 143 -8.23 23.99 -5.20
CA GLU A 143 -9.20 23.85 -4.11
C GLU A 143 -9.65 22.39 -3.90
N GLY A 144 -9.70 21.95 -2.64
CA GLY A 144 -10.00 20.58 -2.26
C GLY A 144 -11.30 20.01 -2.85
N LYS A 145 -12.35 20.84 -3.04
CA LYS A 145 -13.62 20.41 -3.64
C LYS A 145 -13.46 19.87 -5.07
N TYR A 146 -12.50 20.40 -5.84
CA TYR A 146 -12.22 19.94 -7.21
C TYR A 146 -11.28 18.74 -7.19
N GLN A 147 -10.31 18.71 -6.28
CA GLN A 147 -9.46 17.53 -6.09
C GLN A 147 -10.28 16.29 -5.73
N GLN A 148 -11.20 16.42 -4.78
CA GLN A 148 -12.12 15.36 -4.35
C GLN A 148 -13.05 14.89 -5.47
N LYS A 149 -13.31 15.74 -6.47
CA LYS A 149 -14.12 15.42 -7.65
C LYS A 149 -13.32 14.68 -8.72
N GLU A 150 -12.12 15.15 -9.02
CA GLU A 150 -11.30 14.64 -10.13
C GLU A 150 -10.39 13.47 -9.72
N GLY A 151 -9.87 13.50 -8.49
CA GLY A 151 -8.92 12.52 -7.95
C GLY A 151 -9.39 11.07 -8.02
N PRO A 152 -10.63 10.72 -7.60
CA PRO A 152 -11.12 9.34 -7.66
C PRO A 152 -11.14 8.76 -9.09
N VAL A 153 -11.46 9.58 -10.09
CA VAL A 153 -11.52 9.14 -11.49
C VAL A 153 -10.13 8.79 -12.00
N ILE A 154 -9.14 9.63 -11.69
CA ILE A 154 -7.73 9.43 -12.10
C ILE A 154 -7.14 8.24 -11.36
N ALA A 155 -7.33 8.18 -10.03
CA ALA A 155 -6.83 7.10 -9.19
C ALA A 155 -7.36 5.75 -9.66
N ARG A 156 -8.66 5.63 -9.96
CA ARG A 156 -9.25 4.40 -10.51
C ARG A 156 -8.55 3.96 -11.79
N GLY A 157 -8.37 4.87 -12.75
CA GLY A 157 -7.70 4.56 -14.02
C GLY A 157 -6.23 4.11 -13.86
N ILE A 158 -5.55 4.57 -12.82
CA ILE A 158 -4.20 4.09 -12.46
C ILE A 158 -4.27 2.69 -11.83
N LEU A 159 -5.14 2.50 -10.83
CA LEU A 159 -5.22 1.27 -10.04
C LEU A 159 -5.68 0.05 -10.86
N GLU A 160 -6.60 0.25 -11.82
CA GLU A 160 -7.08 -0.82 -12.71
C GLU A 160 -5.97 -1.44 -13.56
N LYS A 161 -4.88 -0.70 -13.86
CA LYS A 161 -3.72 -1.22 -14.60
C LYS A 161 -2.96 -2.31 -13.85
N TYR A 162 -3.09 -2.34 -12.52
CA TYR A 162 -2.28 -3.20 -11.65
C TYR A 162 -3.05 -4.37 -11.04
N GLY A 163 -4.27 -4.63 -11.53
CA GLY A 163 -5.03 -5.84 -11.19
C GLY A 163 -5.53 -5.90 -9.74
N LEU A 164 -5.71 -4.75 -9.09
CA LEU A 164 -6.33 -4.69 -7.77
C LEU A 164 -7.80 -5.11 -7.86
N GLU A 165 -8.32 -5.73 -6.80
CA GLU A 165 -9.73 -6.08 -6.71
C GLU A 165 -10.62 -4.83 -6.71
N GLU A 166 -11.79 -4.93 -7.34
CA GLU A 166 -12.73 -3.80 -7.49
C GLU A 166 -13.12 -3.19 -6.13
N ALA A 167 -13.33 -4.01 -5.11
CA ALA A 167 -13.66 -3.54 -3.76
C ALA A 167 -12.52 -2.70 -3.15
N THR A 168 -11.26 -3.10 -3.38
CA THR A 168 -10.08 -2.36 -2.94
C THR A 168 -9.96 -1.03 -3.66
N ILE A 169 -10.17 -1.03 -4.99
CA ILE A 169 -10.17 0.20 -5.81
C ILE A 169 -11.26 1.17 -5.34
N GLU A 170 -12.48 0.67 -5.11
CA GLU A 170 -13.59 1.47 -4.63
C GLU A 170 -13.28 2.10 -3.27
N HIS A 171 -12.70 1.35 -2.34
CA HIS A 171 -12.30 1.85 -1.03
C HIS A 171 -11.23 2.95 -1.13
N ILE A 172 -10.19 2.73 -1.93
CA ILE A 172 -9.14 3.74 -2.19
C ILE A 172 -9.77 5.01 -2.78
N CYS A 173 -10.61 4.87 -3.81
CA CYS A 173 -11.28 6.00 -4.45
C CYS A 173 -12.17 6.78 -3.47
N ARG A 174 -12.84 6.09 -2.55
CA ARG A 174 -13.67 6.72 -1.52
C ARG A 174 -12.86 7.49 -0.49
N ILE A 175 -11.66 7.01 -0.12
CA ILE A 175 -10.71 7.76 0.72
C ILE A 175 -10.30 9.04 0.00
N ILE A 176 -9.87 8.94 -1.26
CA ILE A 176 -9.45 10.08 -2.09
C ILE A 176 -10.60 11.08 -2.27
N ALA A 177 -11.84 10.63 -2.46
CA ALA A 177 -13.00 11.52 -2.59
C ALA A 177 -13.29 12.34 -1.32
N ASN A 178 -12.79 11.92 -0.16
CA ASN A 178 -13.18 12.45 1.15
C ASN A 178 -12.01 13.01 1.98
N HIS A 179 -10.77 12.98 1.47
CA HIS A 179 -9.57 13.30 2.24
C HIS A 179 -9.48 14.75 2.74
N HIS A 180 -10.25 15.71 2.18
CA HIS A 180 -10.33 17.08 2.73
C HIS A 180 -11.58 17.35 3.58
N SER A 181 -12.64 16.53 3.45
CA SER A 181 -13.95 16.84 4.05
C SER A 181 -14.36 15.90 5.19
N ALA A 182 -13.81 14.68 5.25
CA ALA A 182 -14.16 13.65 6.23
C ALA A 182 -15.68 13.41 6.42
N LYS A 183 -16.49 13.61 5.37
CA LYS A 183 -17.97 13.62 5.50
C LYS A 183 -18.56 12.21 5.54
N ASP A 184 -18.23 11.38 4.56
CA ASP A 184 -18.93 10.11 4.32
C ASP A 184 -18.03 8.87 4.46
N ILE A 185 -16.94 8.98 5.22
CA ILE A 185 -16.02 7.88 5.47
C ILE A 185 -15.38 7.98 6.85
N ASP A 186 -15.29 6.84 7.52
CA ASP A 186 -14.64 6.71 8.83
C ASP A 186 -14.09 5.29 9.02
N THR A 187 -13.21 4.85 8.10
CA THR A 187 -12.49 3.57 8.22
C THR A 187 -11.11 3.78 8.83
N THR A 188 -10.49 2.70 9.33
CA THR A 188 -9.12 2.75 9.87
C THR A 188 -8.14 3.34 8.86
N GLU A 189 -8.19 2.90 7.61
CA GLU A 189 -7.34 3.36 6.51
C GLU A 189 -7.53 4.84 6.22
N PHE A 190 -8.79 5.31 6.21
CA PHE A 190 -9.09 6.73 6.05
C PHE A 190 -8.49 7.57 7.17
N ARG A 191 -8.68 7.16 8.43
CA ARG A 191 -8.15 7.88 9.61
C ARG A 191 -6.62 7.96 9.57
N ILE A 192 -5.96 6.89 9.10
CA ILE A 192 -4.50 6.85 8.94
C ILE A 192 -4.02 7.85 7.90
N VAL A 193 -4.61 7.83 6.69
CA VAL A 193 -4.23 8.76 5.61
C VAL A 193 -4.55 10.21 5.99
N TRP A 194 -5.69 10.44 6.65
CA TRP A 194 -6.08 11.75 7.16
C TRP A 194 -5.06 12.31 8.16
N ASP A 195 -4.69 11.53 9.18
CA ASP A 195 -3.71 11.96 10.18
C ASP A 195 -2.33 12.18 9.57
N ALA A 196 -1.93 11.32 8.61
CA ALA A 196 -0.66 11.45 7.91
C ALA A 196 -0.56 12.75 7.09
N ASP A 197 -1.65 13.14 6.41
CA ASP A 197 -1.71 14.40 5.65
C ASP A 197 -1.62 15.61 6.58
N TRP A 198 -2.37 15.60 7.70
CA TRP A 198 -2.27 16.65 8.73
C TRP A 198 -0.85 16.79 9.33
N LEU A 199 -0.13 15.68 9.53
CA LEU A 199 1.27 15.72 10.01
C LEU A 199 2.21 16.46 9.06
N VAL A 200 1.97 16.39 7.76
CA VAL A 200 2.81 17.07 6.76
C VAL A 200 2.36 18.53 6.57
N ASN A 201 1.06 18.80 6.64
CA ASN A 201 0.50 20.13 6.38
C ASN A 201 0.67 21.10 7.55
N ILE A 202 0.61 20.64 8.82
CA ILE A 202 0.65 21.53 10.00
C ILE A 202 1.83 22.52 9.99
N PRO A 203 3.10 22.10 9.76
CA PRO A 203 4.22 23.03 9.74
C PRO A 203 4.10 24.14 8.70
N THR A 204 3.47 23.84 7.56
CA THR A 204 3.33 24.78 6.44
C THR A 204 2.11 25.68 6.61
N ASP A 205 1.00 25.13 7.10
CA ASP A 205 -0.27 25.85 7.27
C ASP A 205 -0.30 26.70 8.55
N PHE A 206 0.49 26.32 9.57
CA PHE A 206 0.51 26.94 10.89
C PHE A 206 1.95 27.20 11.43
N PRO A 207 2.83 27.86 10.65
CA PRO A 207 4.25 28.00 10.99
C PRO A 207 4.52 28.79 12.27
N GLU A 208 3.60 29.68 12.68
CA GLU A 208 3.73 30.56 13.86
C GLU A 208 2.65 30.27 14.93
N ALA A 209 1.96 29.13 14.85
CA ALA A 209 0.94 28.80 15.84
C ALA A 209 1.54 28.55 17.22
N SER A 210 0.88 29.07 18.27
CA SER A 210 1.25 28.78 19.66
C SER A 210 1.03 27.30 19.99
N GLU A 211 1.71 26.80 21.02
CA GLU A 211 1.51 25.44 21.52
C GLU A 211 0.03 25.17 21.86
N GLU A 212 -0.65 26.13 22.48
CA GLU A 212 -2.09 26.05 22.79
C GLU A 212 -2.93 25.87 21.52
N LYS A 213 -2.61 26.64 20.47
CA LYS A 213 -3.32 26.55 19.19
C LYS A 213 -3.04 25.23 18.47
N LEU A 214 -1.80 24.76 18.50
CA LEU A 214 -1.41 23.47 17.93
C LEU A 214 -2.07 22.31 18.68
N GLN A 215 -2.12 22.35 20.00
CA GLN A 215 -2.84 21.37 20.83
C GLN A 215 -4.33 21.33 20.47
N GLU A 216 -4.98 22.49 20.31
CA GLU A 216 -6.38 22.55 19.86
C GLU A 216 -6.58 21.93 18.47
N ILE A 217 -5.68 22.20 17.51
CA ILE A 217 -5.74 21.61 16.17
C ILE A 217 -5.64 20.09 16.30
N ILE A 218 -4.62 19.60 17.02
CA ILE A 218 -4.37 18.18 17.21
C ILE A 218 -5.59 17.47 17.81
N ASP A 219 -6.19 18.03 18.86
CA ASP A 219 -7.32 17.42 19.54
C ASP A 219 -8.59 17.39 18.68
N LYS A 220 -8.76 18.37 17.79
CA LYS A 220 -9.94 18.49 16.91
C LYS A 220 -9.79 17.67 15.62
N THR A 221 -8.60 17.54 15.07
CA THR A 221 -8.41 17.00 13.71
C THR A 221 -7.94 15.54 13.69
N PHE A 222 -7.04 15.14 14.58
CA PHE A 222 -6.44 13.81 14.55
C PHE A 222 -7.43 12.72 15.00
N LYS A 223 -7.46 11.63 14.24
CA LYS A 223 -8.44 10.54 14.35
C LYS A 223 -7.86 9.25 14.92
N THR A 224 -6.54 9.06 14.87
CA THR A 224 -5.85 7.87 15.39
C THR A 224 -5.06 8.18 16.66
N CYS A 225 -4.85 7.18 17.50
CA CYS A 225 -4.04 7.32 18.72
C CYS A 225 -2.58 7.57 18.36
N LYS A 226 -2.05 6.83 17.38
CA LYS A 226 -0.67 6.94 16.94
C LYS A 226 -0.39 8.24 16.19
N GLY A 227 -1.26 8.68 15.30
CA GLY A 227 -1.15 9.97 14.61
C GLY A 227 -1.11 11.12 15.61
N ARG A 228 -2.05 11.13 16.58
CA ARG A 228 -2.05 12.14 17.66
C ARG A 228 -0.76 12.11 18.48
N GLN A 229 -0.26 10.93 18.83
CA GLN A 229 0.99 10.80 19.56
C GLN A 229 2.18 11.39 18.79
N ILE A 230 2.28 11.11 17.49
CA ILE A 230 3.33 11.68 16.63
C ILE A 230 3.20 13.20 16.62
N ALA A 231 2.01 13.74 16.38
CA ALA A 231 1.77 15.18 16.31
C ALA A 231 2.17 15.92 17.60
N VAL A 232 1.76 15.40 18.76
CA VAL A 232 2.14 15.98 20.07
C VAL A 232 3.65 15.96 20.26
N ASN A 233 4.31 14.83 19.93
CA ASN A 233 5.75 14.71 20.11
C ASN A 233 6.52 15.64 19.15
N THR A 234 6.06 15.78 17.91
CA THR A 234 6.71 16.60 16.88
C THR A 234 6.48 18.09 17.11
N PHE A 235 5.26 18.51 17.43
CA PHE A 235 4.89 19.93 17.42
C PHE A 235 4.86 20.59 18.80
N LEU A 236 4.73 19.82 19.89
CA LEU A 236 4.59 20.38 21.25
C LEU A 236 5.73 20.01 22.19
N LYS A 237 6.41 18.89 21.95
CA LYS A 237 7.55 18.44 22.79
C LYS A 237 8.91 18.59 22.12
N GLY A 238 8.93 19.09 20.88
CA GLY A 238 10.10 19.19 20.03
C GLY A 238 10.76 20.58 20.00
N GLN A 239 10.40 21.50 20.91
CA GLN A 239 11.08 22.79 21.07
C GLN A 239 12.21 22.72 22.10
#